data_AF-A0A954DKD8-F1
#
_entry.id   AF-A0A954DKD8-F1
#
_cell.length_a   1.000
_cell.length_b   1.000
_cell.length_c   1.000
_cell.angle_alpha   90.00
_cell.angle_beta   90.00
_cell.angle_gamma   90.00
#
_symmetry.space_group_name_H-M   'P 1'
#
loop_
_entity.id
_entity.type
_entity.pdbx_description
1 polymer ?
#
loop_
_entity_poly.entity_id
_entity_poly.type
_entity_poly.pdbx_seq_one_letter_code
_entity_poly.pdbx_strand_id
1 'polypeptide(L)'
;MQRTLLASCAIFSAIALSAAHAQVTRVSVASGAWSNSALWNPPGVPAADDDVVISQTTTITIATTTPNLGQVHIKGSLTNAANSNLELRANRIEVLSGGLLQIGTQTVRYLGNARVALLDTANGAGYETASLIVHPQGTIELHGEDRGLPWTTLSQSTPALPNDTSTTTPGFALLNTAVTWRKGDSVALVSNDFYRPYTTLPDPTVAEFVLPTSFTVGGTRMNFPESLQRQHFAALDRGVSMFAEVALMNRNIVVAGNGGDNRGHVMFRGTSQNTTTPSGPVVHISWTRFENLGKNGQLGRYPVHFHLNGDAPSAGRNSVRNCVVAHSQNRSYVIHGTNDVDLVGNIAYDIVGHSFYLEDGTETGNLIEGNLGFGTRAG
;
A
#
# COMPACT_ATOMS: atom_id res chain seq x y z
N MET A 1 74.57 -15.40 25.43
CA MET A 1 73.76 -14.87 24.31
C MET A 1 72.32 -15.31 24.57
N GLN A 2 71.55 -14.61 25.41
CA GLN A 2 70.70 -13.45 25.11
C GLN A 2 69.61 -13.73 24.06
N ARG A 3 68.34 -13.40 24.42
CA ARG A 3 67.11 -13.25 23.61
C ARG A 3 66.20 -14.50 23.56
N THR A 4 64.89 -14.51 23.85
CA THR A 4 63.87 -13.49 24.20
C THR A 4 62.67 -14.26 24.81
N LEU A 5 62.11 -13.86 25.95
CA LEU A 5 60.77 -14.31 26.38
C LEU A 5 59.74 -13.26 25.94
N LEU A 6 58.84 -13.65 25.04
CA LEU A 6 57.65 -12.88 24.67
C LEU A 6 56.60 -13.09 25.76
N ALA A 7 56.24 -12.00 26.45
CA ALA A 7 55.09 -11.96 27.34
C ALA A 7 53.82 -11.76 26.49
N SER A 8 53.01 -12.81 26.37
CA SER A 8 51.68 -12.73 25.75
C SER A 8 50.70 -12.09 26.72
N CYS A 9 50.37 -10.83 26.49
CA CYS A 9 49.30 -10.11 27.19
C CYS A 9 47.96 -10.51 26.55
N ALA A 10 47.17 -11.36 27.22
CA ALA A 10 45.82 -11.71 26.77
C ALA A 10 44.84 -10.61 27.21
N ILE A 11 44.41 -9.79 26.24
CA ILE A 11 43.29 -8.87 26.38
C ILE A 11 42.02 -9.71 26.41
N PHE A 12 41.37 -9.83 27.57
CA PHE A 12 40.01 -10.35 27.67
C PHE A 12 39.04 -9.28 27.16
N SER A 13 38.69 -9.35 25.88
CA SER A 13 37.49 -8.65 25.37
C SER A 13 36.26 -9.35 25.94
N ALA A 14 35.58 -8.71 26.89
CA ALA A 14 34.28 -9.14 27.35
C ALA A 14 33.27 -9.02 26.20
N ILE A 15 32.97 -10.13 25.54
CA ILE A 15 31.82 -10.25 24.65
C ILE A 15 30.60 -10.15 25.57
N ALA A 16 29.90 -9.01 25.53
CA ALA A 16 28.58 -8.90 26.12
C ALA A 16 27.66 -9.82 25.30
N LEU A 17 27.44 -11.03 25.82
CA LEU A 17 26.44 -11.95 25.30
C LEU A 17 25.08 -11.34 25.64
N SER A 18 24.49 -10.58 24.71
CA SER A 18 23.09 -10.18 24.85
C SER A 18 22.27 -11.47 24.87
N ALA A 19 21.63 -11.78 25.99
CA ALA A 19 20.69 -12.89 26.07
C ALA A 19 19.65 -12.71 24.95
N ALA A 20 19.47 -13.72 24.10
CA ALA A 20 18.44 -13.71 23.08
C ALA A 20 17.08 -13.57 23.77
N HIS A 21 16.28 -12.58 23.33
CA HIS A 21 14.91 -12.41 23.81
C HIS A 21 14.11 -13.66 23.44
N ALA A 22 13.51 -14.33 24.43
CA ALA A 22 12.60 -15.45 24.16
C ALA A 22 11.27 -14.88 23.70
N GLN A 23 10.76 -15.32 22.56
CA GLN A 23 9.45 -14.91 22.03
C GLN A 23 8.35 -15.10 23.09
N VAL A 24 7.59 -14.04 23.37
CA VAL A 24 6.45 -14.05 24.30
C VAL A 24 5.18 -13.64 23.55
N THR A 25 4.06 -14.28 23.88
CA THR A 25 2.74 -13.76 23.49
C THR A 25 2.25 -12.76 24.52
N ARG A 26 2.13 -11.49 24.14
CA ARG A 26 1.57 -10.43 24.97
C ARG A 26 0.11 -10.17 24.63
N VAL A 27 -0.72 -10.21 25.67
CA VAL A 27 -2.17 -10.09 25.54
C VAL A 27 -2.62 -8.81 26.21
N SER A 28 -3.40 -7.97 25.52
CA SER A 28 -3.95 -6.76 26.15
C SER A 28 -4.99 -7.13 27.21
N VAL A 29 -4.89 -6.56 28.41
CA VAL A 29 -5.84 -6.77 29.52
C VAL A 29 -6.71 -5.54 29.81
N ALA A 30 -6.39 -4.39 29.23
CA ALA A 30 -7.15 -3.15 29.34
C ALA A 30 -6.94 -2.27 28.10
N SER A 31 -7.82 -1.29 27.91
CA SER A 31 -7.75 -0.31 26.81
C SER A 31 -6.77 0.82 27.14
N GLY A 32 -6.10 1.36 26.11
CA GLY A 32 -5.22 2.51 26.24
C GLY A 32 -4.09 2.56 25.21
N ALA A 33 -3.08 3.37 25.48
CA ALA A 33 -1.95 3.54 24.58
C ALA A 33 -1.04 2.29 24.55
N TRP A 34 -0.61 1.86 23.36
CA TRP A 34 0.30 0.72 23.15
C TRP A 34 1.55 0.76 24.05
N SER A 35 2.07 1.96 24.30
CA SER A 35 3.27 2.19 25.11
C SER A 35 3.10 1.97 26.61
N ASN A 36 1.87 1.75 27.10
CA ASN A 36 1.64 1.49 28.52
C ASN A 36 1.87 0.01 28.84
N SER A 37 2.98 -0.28 29.54
CA SER A 37 3.40 -1.62 29.92
C SER A 37 2.39 -2.39 30.79
N ALA A 38 1.53 -1.68 31.54
CA ALA A 38 0.54 -2.27 32.41
C ALA A 38 -0.70 -2.81 31.67
N LEU A 39 -0.87 -2.46 30.38
CA LEU A 39 -1.97 -2.97 29.56
C LEU A 39 -1.71 -4.39 29.05
N TRP A 40 -0.49 -4.92 29.21
CA TRP A 40 -0.07 -6.19 28.62
C TRP A 40 0.10 -7.27 29.69
N ASN A 41 -0.24 -8.50 29.32
CA ASN A 41 0.04 -9.69 30.10
C ASN A 41 0.83 -10.71 29.25
N PRO A 42 2.04 -11.13 29.66
CA PRO A 42 2.76 -10.66 30.84
C PRO A 42 3.12 -9.16 30.75
N PRO A 43 3.32 -8.46 31.89
CA PRO A 43 3.63 -7.02 31.91
C PRO A 43 4.84 -6.66 31.05
N GLY A 44 4.76 -5.49 30.40
CA GLY A 44 5.78 -4.98 29.49
C GLY A 44 5.23 -4.72 28.09
N VAL A 45 5.76 -3.70 27.42
CA VAL A 45 5.39 -3.38 26.02
C VAL A 45 5.92 -4.50 25.11
N PRO A 46 5.18 -4.93 24.06
CA PRO A 46 5.65 -5.88 23.06
C PRO A 46 7.04 -5.55 22.54
N ALA A 47 7.95 -6.51 22.64
CA ALA A 47 9.32 -6.45 22.16
C ALA A 47 9.44 -7.07 20.76
N ALA A 48 10.66 -7.09 20.20
CA ALA A 48 10.90 -7.76 18.93
C ALA A 48 10.56 -9.25 19.03
N ASP A 49 10.03 -9.81 17.94
CA ASP A 49 9.58 -11.19 17.77
C ASP A 49 8.40 -11.61 18.67
N ASP A 50 7.95 -10.78 19.62
CA ASP A 50 6.75 -11.05 20.42
C ASP A 50 5.52 -11.20 19.51
N ASP A 51 4.64 -12.13 19.89
CA ASP A 51 3.28 -12.18 19.38
C ASP A 51 2.41 -11.24 20.21
N VAL A 52 1.44 -10.59 19.57
CA VAL A 52 0.53 -9.65 20.21
C VAL A 52 -0.90 -10.09 20.00
N VAL A 53 -1.68 -10.12 21.07
CA VAL A 53 -3.13 -10.34 21.02
C VAL A 53 -3.82 -9.11 21.59
N ILE A 54 -4.57 -8.41 20.74
CA ILE A 54 -5.53 -7.39 21.18
C ILE A 54 -6.81 -8.14 21.54
N SER A 55 -7.03 -8.34 22.84
CA SER A 55 -8.16 -9.09 23.38
C SER A 55 -9.51 -8.51 22.98
N GLN A 56 -10.55 -9.34 23.00
CA GLN A 56 -11.91 -8.85 22.85
C GLN A 56 -12.20 -7.76 23.89
N THR A 57 -13.04 -6.78 23.53
CA THR A 57 -13.44 -5.63 24.36
C THR A 57 -12.35 -4.62 24.71
N THR A 58 -11.07 -4.88 24.39
CA THR A 58 -10.00 -3.89 24.56
C THR A 58 -9.83 -3.03 23.31
N THR A 59 -9.43 -1.78 23.51
CA THR A 59 -9.00 -0.87 22.44
C THR A 59 -7.59 -0.41 22.74
N ILE A 60 -6.65 -0.76 21.87
CA ILE A 60 -5.26 -0.31 21.93
C ILE A 60 -5.03 0.76 20.87
N THR A 61 -4.39 1.86 21.28
CA THR A 61 -4.06 2.99 20.40
C THR A 61 -2.56 3.02 20.13
N ILE A 62 -2.15 2.94 18.87
CA ILE A 62 -0.76 3.04 18.42
C ILE A 62 -0.45 4.48 17.95
N ALA A 63 0.72 4.97 18.37
CA ALA A 63 1.21 6.33 18.08
C ALA A 63 2.75 6.35 17.86
N THR A 64 3.33 5.19 17.57
CA THR A 64 4.78 4.99 17.48
C THR A 64 5.08 3.89 16.46
N THR A 65 6.37 3.68 16.19
CA THR A 65 6.86 2.50 15.47
C THR A 65 6.96 1.32 16.44
N THR A 66 6.33 0.19 16.11
CA THR A 66 6.53 -1.06 16.86
C THR A 66 7.90 -1.65 16.53
N PRO A 67 8.48 -2.47 17.42
CA PRO A 67 9.52 -3.40 17.00
C PRO A 67 8.97 -4.37 15.93
N ASN A 68 9.85 -5.16 15.31
CA ASN A 68 9.41 -6.20 14.37
C ASN A 68 8.71 -7.30 15.17
N LEU A 69 7.38 -7.35 15.11
CA LEU A 69 6.57 -8.33 15.83
C LEU A 69 6.48 -9.65 15.06
N GLY A 70 6.19 -10.72 15.78
CA GLY A 70 5.80 -12.01 15.18
C GLY A 70 4.41 -11.91 14.55
N GLN A 71 3.39 -12.36 15.29
CA GLN A 71 1.99 -12.32 14.87
C GLN A 71 1.22 -11.27 15.66
N VAL A 72 0.32 -10.54 15.01
CA VAL A 72 -0.60 -9.60 15.65
C VAL A 72 -2.03 -10.05 15.42
N HIS A 73 -2.67 -10.59 16.45
CA HIS A 73 -4.07 -11.03 16.43
C HIS A 73 -4.98 -9.96 17.03
N ILE A 74 -5.85 -9.39 16.22
CA ILE A 74 -6.76 -8.32 16.61
C ILE A 74 -8.16 -8.91 16.80
N LYS A 75 -8.55 -9.16 18.05
CA LYS A 75 -9.90 -9.59 18.45
C LYS A 75 -10.72 -8.43 19.06
N GLY A 76 -10.05 -7.41 19.60
CA GLY A 76 -10.61 -6.13 20.00
C GLY A 76 -10.37 -5.07 18.93
N SER A 77 -9.97 -3.87 19.33
CA SER A 77 -9.70 -2.77 18.40
C SER A 77 -8.24 -2.31 18.48
N LEU A 78 -7.55 -2.27 17.34
CA LEU A 78 -6.26 -1.60 17.18
C LEU A 78 -6.48 -0.33 16.36
N THR A 79 -6.23 0.82 16.98
CA THR A 79 -6.56 2.15 16.45
C THR A 79 -5.33 3.05 16.43
N ASN A 80 -5.40 4.16 15.70
CA ASN A 80 -4.34 5.17 15.67
C ASN A 80 -4.61 6.32 16.67
N ALA A 81 -3.55 6.93 17.19
CA ALA A 81 -3.67 8.25 17.79
C ALA A 81 -3.91 9.31 16.70
N ALA A 82 -4.61 10.38 17.05
CA ALA A 82 -4.84 11.49 16.12
C ALA A 82 -3.52 12.19 15.77
N ASN A 83 -3.30 12.44 14.47
CA ASN A 83 -2.16 13.22 13.96
C ASN A 83 -0.76 12.73 14.35
N SER A 84 -0.60 11.49 14.78
CA SER A 84 0.72 10.89 15.02
C SER A 84 1.32 10.36 13.73
N ASN A 85 2.63 10.13 13.68
CA ASN A 85 3.20 9.17 12.74
C ASN A 85 3.26 7.80 13.43
N LEU A 86 2.94 6.72 12.71
CA LEU A 86 2.99 5.37 13.27
C LEU A 86 3.53 4.38 12.25
N GLU A 87 4.14 3.30 12.76
CA GLU A 87 4.49 2.16 11.93
C GLU A 87 4.24 0.85 12.68
N LEU A 88 3.30 0.05 12.16
CA LEU A 88 3.03 -1.29 12.66
C LEU A 88 3.84 -2.29 11.83
N ARG A 89 4.78 -2.98 12.47
CA ARG A 89 5.66 -3.96 11.84
C ARG A 89 5.37 -5.36 12.39
N ALA A 90 5.00 -6.29 11.52
CA ALA A 90 4.71 -7.66 11.93
C ALA A 90 4.94 -8.66 10.79
N ASN A 91 5.27 -9.90 11.12
CA ASN A 91 5.31 -10.98 10.14
C ASN A 91 3.91 -11.37 9.64
N ARG A 92 2.90 -11.23 10.50
CA ARG A 92 1.51 -11.53 10.17
C ARG A 92 0.58 -10.69 11.02
N ILE A 93 -0.45 -10.13 10.40
CA ILE A 93 -1.51 -9.37 11.06
C ILE A 93 -2.83 -10.03 10.72
N GLU A 94 -3.60 -10.41 11.72
CA GLU A 94 -4.92 -11.00 11.55
C GLU A 94 -5.97 -10.17 12.28
N VAL A 95 -6.94 -9.66 11.54
CA VAL A 95 -8.15 -9.08 12.10
C VAL A 95 -9.19 -10.18 12.18
N LEU A 96 -9.45 -10.66 13.38
CA LEU A 96 -10.33 -11.79 13.65
C LEU A 96 -11.79 -11.34 13.79
N SER A 97 -12.72 -12.28 13.91
CA SER A 97 -14.15 -12.00 14.10
C SER A 97 -14.38 -11.03 15.28
N GLY A 98 -15.11 -9.94 15.02
CA GLY A 98 -15.35 -8.86 15.98
C GLY A 98 -14.18 -7.88 16.17
N GLY A 99 -13.04 -8.16 15.54
CA GLY A 99 -11.85 -7.31 15.59
C GLY A 99 -11.93 -6.12 14.64
N LEU A 100 -11.24 -5.03 14.99
CA LEU A 100 -11.15 -3.80 14.22
C LEU A 100 -9.70 -3.34 14.08
N LEU A 101 -9.21 -3.19 12.84
CA LEU A 101 -8.01 -2.42 12.53
C LEU A 101 -8.41 -1.09 11.90
N GLN A 102 -8.10 0.02 12.57
CA GLN A 102 -8.53 1.35 12.15
C GLN A 102 -7.37 2.35 12.08
N ILE A 103 -7.22 3.00 10.93
CA ILE A 103 -6.35 4.16 10.72
C ILE A 103 -7.17 5.26 10.04
N GLY A 104 -7.68 6.20 10.84
CA GLY A 104 -8.69 7.16 10.39
C GLY A 104 -10.08 6.52 10.22
N THR A 105 -11.08 7.34 9.95
CA THR A 105 -12.45 6.91 9.63
C THR A 105 -12.92 7.57 8.34
N GLN A 106 -14.06 7.12 7.82
CA GLN A 106 -14.68 7.75 6.64
C GLN A 106 -14.93 9.25 6.82
N THR A 107 -15.30 9.68 8.03
CA THR A 107 -15.63 11.08 8.36
C THR A 107 -14.47 11.86 8.95
N VAL A 108 -13.52 11.19 9.60
CA VAL A 108 -12.33 11.79 10.23
C VAL A 108 -11.09 11.17 9.62
N ARG A 109 -10.62 11.79 8.53
CA ARG A 109 -9.44 11.33 7.78
C ARG A 109 -8.18 11.37 8.65
N TYR A 110 -7.30 10.39 8.46
CA TYR A 110 -5.99 10.39 9.07
C TYR A 110 -5.06 11.34 8.32
N LEU A 111 -4.47 12.31 9.03
CA LEU A 111 -3.58 13.33 8.45
C LEU A 111 -2.10 13.09 8.76
N GLY A 112 -1.79 12.16 9.65
CA GLY A 112 -0.41 11.73 9.93
C GLY A 112 0.13 10.78 8.87
N ASN A 113 1.35 10.28 9.05
CA ASN A 113 1.90 9.22 8.20
C ASN A 113 1.77 7.88 8.91
N ALA A 114 1.22 6.88 8.24
CA ALA A 114 1.07 5.53 8.77
C ALA A 114 1.71 4.53 7.83
N ARG A 115 2.44 3.57 8.39
CA ARG A 115 2.96 2.43 7.62
C ARG A 115 2.59 1.11 8.31
N VAL A 116 2.03 0.18 7.57
CA VAL A 116 1.86 -1.21 7.97
C VAL A 116 2.88 -2.02 7.19
N ALA A 117 3.94 -2.44 7.85
CA ALA A 117 5.02 -3.21 7.25
C ALA A 117 4.79 -4.70 7.50
N LEU A 118 4.52 -5.43 6.41
CA LEU A 118 4.37 -6.87 6.38
C LEU A 118 5.74 -7.49 6.16
N LEU A 119 6.28 -8.03 7.24
CA LEU A 119 7.63 -8.55 7.27
C LEU A 119 7.67 -10.03 6.90
N ASP A 120 8.79 -10.44 6.32
CA ASP A 120 9.12 -11.85 6.08
C ASP A 120 10.44 -12.15 6.82
N THR A 121 10.46 -11.98 8.16
CA THR A 121 11.68 -12.20 8.95
C THR A 121 11.91 -13.66 9.32
N ALA A 122 10.86 -14.48 9.26
CA ALA A 122 11.01 -15.91 9.35
C ALA A 122 11.30 -16.45 7.96
N ASN A 123 12.37 -17.23 7.80
CA ASN A 123 12.49 -18.25 6.75
C ASN A 123 11.40 -19.34 6.91
N GLY A 124 10.17 -18.95 7.24
CA GLY A 124 9.05 -19.80 7.58
C GLY A 124 8.35 -20.20 6.30
N ALA A 125 8.44 -21.49 5.99
CA ALA A 125 7.79 -22.17 4.86
C ALA A 125 6.24 -22.20 4.95
N GLY A 126 5.60 -21.18 5.54
CA GLY A 126 4.15 -21.05 5.64
C GLY A 126 3.60 -20.21 4.49
N TYR A 127 2.51 -20.68 3.88
CA TYR A 127 1.83 -19.98 2.77
C TYR A 127 1.38 -18.54 3.11
N GLU A 128 1.25 -18.21 4.41
CA GLU A 128 0.65 -16.97 4.92
C GLU A 128 1.63 -16.02 5.65
N THR A 129 2.96 -16.15 5.49
CA THR A 129 3.90 -15.14 6.03
C THR A 129 3.84 -13.83 5.24
N ALA A 130 4.24 -12.73 5.87
CA ALA A 130 4.14 -11.37 5.34
C ALA A 130 2.70 -11.01 4.94
N SER A 131 1.71 -11.29 5.79
CA SER A 131 0.30 -11.13 5.45
C SER A 131 -0.48 -10.20 6.37
N LEU A 132 -1.45 -9.51 5.79
CA LEU A 132 -2.56 -8.86 6.49
C LEU A 132 -3.84 -9.59 6.07
N ILE A 133 -4.47 -10.31 6.99
CA ILE A 133 -5.67 -11.10 6.72
C ILE A 133 -6.80 -10.56 7.58
N VAL A 134 -7.90 -10.16 6.93
CA VAL A 134 -9.14 -9.79 7.60
C VAL A 134 -10.12 -10.95 7.42
N HIS A 135 -10.45 -11.59 8.54
CA HIS A 135 -11.30 -12.78 8.59
C HIS A 135 -12.79 -12.42 8.60
N PRO A 136 -13.70 -13.39 8.38
CA PRO A 136 -15.13 -13.17 8.45
C PRO A 136 -15.54 -12.41 9.71
N GLN A 137 -16.39 -11.39 9.56
CA GLN A 137 -16.85 -10.50 10.64
C GLN A 137 -15.73 -9.67 11.32
N GLY A 138 -14.51 -9.67 10.79
CA GLY A 138 -13.49 -8.67 11.10
C GLY A 138 -13.74 -7.38 10.31
N THR A 139 -13.22 -6.26 10.81
CA THR A 139 -13.40 -4.94 10.19
C THR A 139 -12.05 -4.26 9.96
N ILE A 140 -11.86 -3.71 8.76
CA ILE A 140 -10.72 -2.85 8.44
C ILE A 140 -11.20 -1.51 7.89
N GLU A 141 -10.69 -0.44 8.50
CA GLU A 141 -10.99 0.95 8.16
C GLU A 141 -9.66 1.68 7.96
N LEU A 142 -9.31 2.01 6.72
CA LEU A 142 -8.08 2.75 6.40
C LEU A 142 -8.44 3.98 5.58
N HIS A 143 -8.37 5.16 6.18
CA HIS A 143 -8.82 6.40 5.57
C HIS A 143 -7.76 7.48 5.67
N GLY A 144 -6.93 7.57 4.62
CA GLY A 144 -5.91 8.60 4.49
C GLY A 144 -6.47 9.99 4.21
N GLU A 145 -5.58 10.95 4.05
CA GLU A 145 -5.90 12.34 3.73
C GLU A 145 -6.62 12.40 2.38
N ASP A 146 -7.77 13.08 2.35
CA ASP A 146 -8.49 13.31 1.10
C ASP A 146 -7.83 14.41 0.27
N ARG A 147 -7.36 14.06 -0.94
CA ARG A 147 -6.70 14.98 -1.88
C ARG A 147 -7.55 15.25 -3.12
N GLY A 148 -8.85 14.99 -3.05
CA GLY A 148 -9.79 15.23 -4.15
C GLY A 148 -9.62 14.21 -5.28
N LEU A 149 -9.19 14.65 -6.46
CA LEU A 149 -9.06 13.74 -7.61
C LEU A 149 -7.81 12.86 -7.48
N PRO A 150 -7.91 11.53 -7.61
CA PRO A 150 -6.75 10.63 -7.62
C PRO A 150 -5.94 10.77 -8.92
N TRP A 151 -6.59 11.09 -10.03
CA TRP A 151 -5.97 11.34 -11.32
C TRP A 151 -6.90 12.23 -12.17
N THR A 152 -6.36 12.82 -13.23
CA THR A 152 -7.06 13.61 -14.25
C THR A 152 -6.37 13.38 -15.60
N THR A 153 -6.75 14.11 -16.64
CA THR A 153 -6.05 14.09 -17.93
C THR A 153 -5.42 15.43 -18.23
N LEU A 154 -4.43 15.45 -19.12
CA LEU A 154 -3.94 16.67 -19.72
C LEU A 154 -5.04 17.35 -20.54
N SER A 155 -5.02 18.68 -20.64
CA SER A 155 -5.91 19.43 -21.53
C SER A 155 -5.34 19.64 -22.92
N GLN A 156 -4.04 19.47 -23.08
CA GLN A 156 -3.31 19.58 -24.34
C GLN A 156 -1.98 18.85 -24.23
N SER A 157 -1.41 18.44 -25.37
CA SER A 157 -0.07 17.85 -25.40
C SER A 157 0.95 18.72 -24.67
N THR A 158 1.84 18.11 -23.90
CA THR A 158 2.93 18.86 -23.27
C THR A 158 3.89 19.39 -24.33
N PRO A 159 4.61 20.50 -24.07
CA PRO A 159 5.62 20.98 -25.00
C PRO A 159 6.66 19.88 -25.31
N ALA A 160 6.84 19.53 -26.58
CA ALA A 160 7.92 18.65 -26.99
C ALA A 160 9.25 19.41 -26.84
N LEU A 161 10.17 18.89 -26.03
CA LEU A 161 11.57 19.30 -26.10
C LEU A 161 12.38 18.16 -26.74
N PRO A 162 12.31 18.00 -28.07
CA PRO A 162 13.14 17.03 -28.74
C PRO A 162 14.58 17.50 -28.58
N ASN A 163 15.32 16.85 -27.67
CA ASN A 163 16.76 17.01 -27.44
C ASN A 163 17.19 18.14 -26.47
N ASP A 164 16.29 18.67 -25.62
CA ASP A 164 16.76 19.50 -24.50
C ASP A 164 17.24 18.59 -23.35
N THR A 165 18.54 18.30 -23.32
CA THR A 165 19.20 17.67 -22.15
C THR A 165 19.46 18.70 -21.04
N SER A 166 19.03 19.96 -21.21
CA SER A 166 19.14 20.97 -20.18
C SER A 166 18.18 20.67 -19.04
N THR A 167 18.75 20.25 -17.92
CA THR A 167 18.08 20.15 -16.62
C THR A 167 17.70 21.52 -16.05
N THR A 168 17.89 22.62 -16.80
CA THR A 168 17.64 23.99 -16.30
C THR A 168 16.39 24.64 -16.87
N THR A 169 15.72 24.04 -17.86
CA THR A 169 14.50 24.61 -18.46
C THR A 169 13.27 24.19 -17.65
N PRO A 170 12.46 25.10 -17.06
CA PRO A 170 11.27 24.71 -16.30
C PRO A 170 10.17 24.10 -17.15
N GLY A 171 9.66 22.95 -16.74
CA GLY A 171 8.53 22.26 -17.38
C GLY A 171 7.16 22.67 -16.83
N PHE A 172 6.10 22.37 -17.60
CA PHE A 172 4.74 22.48 -17.11
C PHE A 172 3.79 21.50 -17.82
N ALA A 173 2.66 21.23 -17.17
CA ALA A 173 1.54 20.48 -17.73
C ALA A 173 0.23 21.22 -17.44
N LEU A 174 -0.69 21.20 -18.41
CA LEU A 174 -2.06 21.72 -18.25
C LEU A 174 -3.02 20.55 -18.07
N LEU A 175 -3.91 20.66 -17.09
CA LEU A 175 -4.83 19.62 -16.65
C LEU A 175 -6.26 19.99 -17.07
N ASN A 176 -7.04 18.99 -17.49
CA ASN A 176 -8.45 19.16 -17.83
C ASN A 176 -9.31 19.52 -16.62
N THR A 177 -8.97 18.97 -15.44
CA THR A 177 -9.69 19.25 -14.21
C THR A 177 -8.75 19.85 -13.18
N ALA A 178 -9.25 20.86 -12.46
CA ALA A 178 -8.58 21.45 -11.32
C ALA A 178 -8.26 20.40 -10.24
N VAL A 179 -7.03 20.37 -9.75
CA VAL A 179 -6.59 19.46 -8.68
C VAL A 179 -6.28 20.20 -7.38
N THR A 180 -6.36 19.48 -6.25
CA THR A 180 -5.96 19.99 -4.91
C THR A 180 -4.58 19.46 -4.47
N TRP A 181 -3.80 18.99 -5.45
CA TRP A 181 -2.46 18.45 -5.23
C TRP A 181 -1.49 19.56 -4.76
N ARG A 182 -0.37 19.14 -4.19
CA ARG A 182 0.56 20.02 -3.48
C ARG A 182 1.96 19.94 -4.10
N LYS A 183 2.74 20.99 -3.88
CA LYS A 183 4.16 21.01 -4.18
C LYS A 183 4.84 19.77 -3.56
N GLY A 184 5.67 19.09 -4.35
CA GLY A 184 6.44 17.92 -3.93
C GLY A 184 5.67 16.61 -3.94
N ASP A 185 4.40 16.58 -4.36
CA ASP A 185 3.71 15.31 -4.60
C ASP A 185 4.38 14.53 -5.74
N SER A 186 4.46 13.21 -5.63
CA SER A 186 4.83 12.37 -6.77
C SER A 186 3.65 12.26 -7.71
N VAL A 187 3.82 12.76 -8.94
CA VAL A 187 2.82 12.74 -9.99
C VAL A 187 3.36 11.97 -11.19
N ALA A 188 2.57 11.04 -11.71
CA ALA A 188 2.89 10.30 -12.92
C ALA A 188 2.12 10.86 -14.12
N LEU A 189 2.80 11.09 -15.25
CA LEU A 189 2.21 11.38 -16.54
C LEU A 189 2.31 10.12 -17.41
N VAL A 190 1.16 9.59 -17.88
CA VAL A 190 1.01 8.18 -18.29
C VAL A 190 1.11 7.93 -19.80
N SER A 191 1.09 8.94 -20.66
CA SER A 191 1.21 8.73 -22.10
C SER A 191 2.64 8.94 -22.57
N ASN A 192 3.17 8.03 -23.38
CA ASN A 192 4.30 8.39 -24.23
C ASN A 192 3.98 8.03 -25.68
N ASP A 193 4.28 8.97 -26.57
CA ASP A 193 3.98 8.94 -28.00
C ASP A 193 5.12 8.30 -28.81
N PHE A 194 5.87 7.35 -28.22
CA PHE A 194 7.05 6.82 -28.89
C PHE A 194 6.69 5.79 -29.97
N TYR A 195 6.17 6.27 -31.10
CA TYR A 195 6.24 5.56 -32.37
C TYR A 195 7.57 5.88 -33.06
N ARG A 196 8.62 5.10 -32.75
CA ARG A 196 9.77 4.95 -33.66
C ARG A 196 9.70 3.56 -34.30
N PRO A 197 9.43 3.45 -35.61
CA PRO A 197 9.76 2.22 -36.31
C PRO A 197 11.30 2.14 -36.30
N TYR A 198 11.87 1.04 -35.79
CA TYR A 198 13.31 0.74 -35.81
C TYR A 198 14.22 1.35 -34.72
N THR A 199 13.98 1.09 -33.43
CA THR A 199 15.08 1.05 -32.44
C THR A 199 15.07 -0.23 -31.63
N THR A 200 16.20 -0.93 -31.60
CA THR A 200 16.52 -2.13 -30.82
C THR A 200 16.80 -1.84 -29.34
N LEU A 201 16.33 -0.71 -28.81
CA LEU A 201 16.52 -0.33 -27.42
C LEU A 201 15.20 -0.53 -26.66
N PRO A 202 15.18 -1.34 -25.59
CA PRO A 202 14.05 -1.37 -24.67
C PRO A 202 14.02 -0.02 -23.96
N ASP A 203 13.07 0.84 -24.31
CA ASP A 203 12.73 2.00 -23.50
C ASP A 203 11.35 1.76 -22.88
N PRO A 204 11.29 1.13 -21.69
CA PRO A 204 10.06 0.63 -21.09
C PRO A 204 9.32 1.68 -20.24
N THR A 205 9.62 2.97 -20.35
CA THR A 205 9.12 3.97 -19.40
C THR A 205 7.67 4.37 -19.69
N VAL A 206 6.71 3.54 -19.29
CA VAL A 206 5.24 3.74 -19.47
C VAL A 206 4.68 4.99 -18.75
N ALA A 207 5.48 5.67 -17.94
CA ALA A 207 5.12 6.95 -17.35
C ALA A 207 6.37 7.76 -16.99
N GLU A 208 6.22 9.09 -16.99
CA GLU A 208 7.22 10.02 -16.46
C GLU A 208 6.77 10.51 -15.08
N PHE A 209 7.65 10.43 -14.08
CA PHE A 209 7.38 10.88 -12.72
C PHE A 209 8.01 12.23 -12.46
N VAL A 210 7.23 13.13 -11.88
CA VAL A 210 7.62 14.51 -11.63
C VAL A 210 7.20 14.96 -10.24
N LEU A 211 7.92 15.95 -9.72
CA LEU A 211 7.65 16.60 -8.44
C LEU A 211 7.26 18.06 -8.71
N PRO A 212 5.96 18.41 -8.65
CA PRO A 212 5.49 19.77 -8.87
C PRO A 212 6.17 20.75 -7.92
N THR A 213 6.64 21.89 -8.42
CA THR A 213 7.15 22.99 -7.60
C THR A 213 6.06 23.99 -7.25
N SER A 214 5.02 24.08 -8.08
CA SER A 214 3.87 24.97 -7.87
C SER A 214 2.67 24.56 -8.73
N PHE A 215 1.51 25.07 -8.35
CA PHE A 215 0.27 25.02 -9.14
C PHE A 215 -0.25 26.44 -9.35
N THR A 216 -0.93 26.68 -10.47
CA THR A 216 -1.67 27.94 -10.66
C THR A 216 -2.85 28.07 -9.71
N VAL A 217 -3.30 29.30 -9.48
CA VAL A 217 -4.59 29.55 -8.82
C VAL A 217 -5.69 28.87 -9.65
N GLY A 218 -6.40 27.93 -9.03
CA GLY A 218 -7.38 27.09 -9.72
C GLY A 218 -6.88 25.69 -10.10
N GLY A 219 -5.61 25.35 -9.88
CA GLY A 219 -5.14 23.96 -9.91
C GLY A 219 -5.12 23.27 -11.28
N THR A 220 -5.22 24.01 -12.38
CA THR A 220 -5.24 23.46 -13.76
C THR A 220 -3.89 23.51 -14.47
N ARG A 221 -2.88 24.12 -13.85
CA ARG A 221 -1.50 24.09 -14.36
C ARG A 221 -0.54 23.73 -13.25
N MET A 222 0.31 22.76 -13.56
CA MET A 222 1.34 22.21 -12.69
C MET A 222 2.70 22.57 -13.29
N ASN A 223 3.61 23.13 -12.50
CA ASN A 223 4.95 23.50 -12.94
C ASN A 223 6.00 22.63 -12.25
N PHE A 224 7.10 22.37 -12.94
CA PHE A 224 8.21 21.53 -12.50
C PHE A 224 9.54 22.29 -12.65
N PRO A 225 10.59 21.92 -11.90
CA PRO A 225 11.87 22.61 -11.98
C PRO A 225 12.59 22.30 -13.30
N GLU A 226 12.39 21.10 -13.83
CA GLU A 226 12.99 20.60 -15.06
C GLU A 226 11.89 20.33 -16.10
N SER A 227 12.28 20.30 -17.36
CA SER A 227 11.37 20.01 -18.46
C SER A 227 11.05 18.53 -18.51
N LEU A 228 9.90 18.23 -19.09
CA LEU A 228 9.51 16.84 -19.31
C LEU A 228 10.46 16.21 -20.32
N GLN A 229 10.91 15.00 -20.02
CA GLN A 229 11.80 14.21 -20.86
C GLN A 229 11.14 13.84 -22.18
N ARG A 230 9.80 13.82 -22.22
CA ARG A 230 9.02 13.48 -23.41
C ARG A 230 7.82 14.40 -23.58
N GLN A 231 7.33 14.44 -24.82
CA GLN A 231 5.98 14.91 -25.06
C GLN A 231 4.99 13.86 -24.56
N HIS A 232 3.99 14.31 -23.82
CA HIS A 232 2.84 13.52 -23.39
C HIS A 232 1.66 13.99 -24.24
N PHE A 233 1.12 13.09 -25.06
CA PHE A 233 0.11 13.43 -26.06
C PHE A 233 -1.24 13.74 -25.42
N ALA A 234 -1.90 14.81 -25.84
CA ALA A 234 -3.26 15.12 -25.43
C ALA A 234 -4.03 15.88 -26.50
N ALA A 235 -4.82 15.12 -27.28
CA ALA A 235 -5.76 15.63 -28.26
C ALA A 235 -6.80 14.57 -28.65
N LEU A 236 -7.78 14.98 -29.46
CA LEU A 236 -8.56 14.05 -30.28
C LEU A 236 -7.70 13.62 -31.48
N ASP A 237 -7.43 12.32 -31.62
CA ASP A 237 -6.81 11.76 -32.82
C ASP A 237 -7.80 10.82 -33.51
N ARG A 238 -8.13 11.11 -34.77
CA ARG A 238 -9.08 10.32 -35.59
C ARG A 238 -10.42 10.03 -34.88
N GLY A 239 -10.89 10.96 -34.05
CA GLY A 239 -12.14 10.83 -33.29
C GLY A 239 -12.01 10.06 -31.97
N VAL A 240 -10.81 9.60 -31.62
CA VAL A 240 -10.50 8.93 -30.35
C VAL A 240 -9.94 9.96 -29.38
N SER A 241 -10.49 9.97 -28.16
CA SER A 241 -9.97 10.78 -27.05
C SER A 241 -8.68 10.18 -26.52
N MET A 242 -7.56 10.85 -26.77
CA MET A 242 -6.22 10.42 -26.38
C MET A 242 -5.54 11.48 -25.51
N PHE A 243 -6.19 11.86 -24.41
CA PHE A 243 -5.64 12.81 -23.44
C PHE A 243 -4.87 12.06 -22.36
N ALA A 244 -3.54 12.23 -22.32
CA ALA A 244 -2.69 11.55 -21.34
C ALA A 244 -3.21 11.71 -19.91
N GLU A 245 -3.28 10.60 -19.19
CA GLU A 245 -3.62 10.59 -17.78
C GLU A 245 -2.47 11.13 -16.93
N VAL A 246 -2.84 11.83 -15.86
CA VAL A 246 -1.95 12.41 -14.87
C VAL A 246 -2.43 11.95 -13.50
N ALA A 247 -1.59 11.26 -12.75
CA ALA A 247 -1.97 10.51 -11.55
C ALA A 247 -1.22 10.99 -10.31
N LEU A 248 -1.93 11.26 -9.21
CA LEU A 248 -1.35 11.52 -7.90
C LEU A 248 -0.98 10.19 -7.23
N MET A 249 0.30 9.97 -6.98
CA MET A 249 0.83 8.69 -6.49
C MET A 249 0.99 8.64 -4.96
N ASN A 250 1.03 9.80 -4.30
CA ASN A 250 1.22 9.93 -2.85
C ASN A 250 -0.01 9.49 -2.07
N ARG A 251 0.18 8.66 -1.05
CA ARG A 251 -0.81 8.35 0.01
C ARG A 251 -0.09 8.34 1.35
N ASN A 252 -0.71 8.88 2.39
CA ASN A 252 -0.11 8.99 3.71
C ASN A 252 -0.28 7.73 4.57
N ILE A 253 -1.15 6.81 4.17
CA ILE A 253 -1.22 5.44 4.70
C ILE A 253 -0.57 4.50 3.68
N VAL A 254 0.42 3.72 4.12
CA VAL A 254 1.13 2.75 3.29
C VAL A 254 1.07 1.37 3.90
N VAL A 255 0.52 0.38 3.19
CA VAL A 255 0.65 -1.04 3.50
C VAL A 255 1.70 -1.63 2.58
N ALA A 256 2.80 -2.14 3.12
CA ALA A 256 3.94 -2.54 2.32
C ALA A 256 4.59 -3.86 2.74
N GLY A 257 5.06 -4.61 1.75
CA GLY A 257 5.96 -5.73 1.95
C GLY A 257 7.43 -5.30 2.00
N ASN A 258 8.34 -6.25 2.28
CA ASN A 258 9.79 -6.03 2.34
C ASN A 258 10.44 -5.79 0.96
N GLY A 259 9.72 -5.98 -0.16
CA GLY A 259 10.29 -5.93 -1.51
C GLY A 259 11.08 -7.19 -1.87
N GLY A 260 11.79 -7.16 -3.00
CA GLY A 260 12.49 -8.34 -3.53
C GLY A 260 11.53 -9.51 -3.78
N ASP A 261 11.93 -10.72 -3.39
CA ASP A 261 11.09 -11.94 -3.46
C ASP A 261 10.19 -12.13 -2.22
N ASN A 262 10.47 -11.40 -1.14
CA ASN A 262 9.77 -11.46 0.15
C ASN A 262 8.60 -10.48 0.17
N ARG A 263 7.65 -10.74 -0.73
CA ARG A 263 6.49 -9.87 -0.96
C ARG A 263 5.29 -10.34 -0.17
N GLY A 264 4.65 -9.38 0.48
CA GLY A 264 3.48 -9.63 1.30
C GLY A 264 2.18 -9.79 0.52
N HIS A 265 1.13 -10.09 1.27
CA HIS A 265 -0.22 -10.33 0.78
C HIS A 265 -1.25 -9.63 1.68
N VAL A 266 -2.28 -9.01 1.10
CA VAL A 266 -3.44 -8.52 1.83
C VAL A 266 -4.69 -9.27 1.37
N MET A 267 -5.36 -9.93 2.31
CA MET A 267 -6.53 -10.77 2.07
C MET A 267 -7.73 -10.30 2.87
N PHE A 268 -8.86 -10.16 2.19
CA PHE A 268 -10.17 -10.02 2.79
C PHE A 268 -10.89 -11.34 2.56
N ARG A 269 -10.89 -12.19 3.59
CA ARG A 269 -11.24 -13.61 3.49
C ARG A 269 -12.68 -13.84 3.93
N GLY A 270 -13.47 -14.43 3.05
CA GLY A 270 -14.75 -15.04 3.40
C GLY A 270 -14.69 -16.56 3.43
N THR A 271 -15.87 -17.18 3.50
CA THR A 271 -16.02 -18.65 3.61
C THR A 271 -16.87 -19.25 2.50
N SER A 272 -17.41 -18.45 1.59
CA SER A 272 -18.31 -18.92 0.53
C SER A 272 -18.13 -18.17 -0.77
N GLN A 273 -18.00 -18.92 -1.85
CA GLN A 273 -17.86 -18.39 -3.20
C GLN A 273 -19.24 -18.15 -3.81
N ASN A 274 -19.47 -16.96 -4.37
CA ASN A 274 -20.62 -16.69 -5.24
C ASN A 274 -21.98 -17.10 -4.61
N THR A 275 -22.15 -16.79 -3.33
CA THR A 275 -23.40 -17.01 -2.60
C THR A 275 -24.12 -15.70 -2.38
N THR A 276 -25.46 -15.72 -2.42
CA THR A 276 -26.32 -14.57 -2.06
C THR A 276 -26.40 -14.30 -0.56
N THR A 277 -25.41 -14.79 0.19
CA THR A 277 -25.29 -14.66 1.64
C THR A 277 -23.91 -14.09 1.97
N PRO A 278 -23.83 -13.06 2.83
CA PRO A 278 -22.54 -12.49 3.21
C PRO A 278 -21.73 -13.48 4.05
N SER A 279 -20.45 -13.66 3.72
CA SER A 279 -19.52 -14.52 4.47
C SER A 279 -18.15 -13.89 4.71
N GLY A 280 -17.93 -12.68 4.21
CA GLY A 280 -16.67 -11.95 4.31
C GLY A 280 -16.54 -10.97 5.50
N PRO A 281 -15.44 -10.20 5.52
CA PRO A 281 -15.23 -9.08 6.42
C PRO A 281 -15.95 -7.80 5.96
N VAL A 282 -15.88 -6.77 6.81
CA VAL A 282 -16.20 -5.38 6.47
C VAL A 282 -14.91 -4.63 6.11
N VAL A 283 -14.88 -4.02 4.93
CA VAL A 283 -13.68 -3.42 4.34
C VAL A 283 -14.02 -2.06 3.75
N HIS A 284 -13.48 -1.01 4.36
CA HIS A 284 -13.52 0.34 3.79
C HIS A 284 -12.12 0.95 3.79
N ILE A 285 -11.59 1.14 2.60
CA ILE A 285 -10.22 1.62 2.41
C ILE A 285 -10.26 2.77 1.43
N SER A 286 -9.73 3.92 1.82
CA SER A 286 -9.54 5.04 0.91
C SER A 286 -8.24 5.77 1.16
N TRP A 287 -7.65 6.29 0.09
CA TRP A 287 -6.41 7.07 0.18
C TRP A 287 -5.26 6.30 0.85
N THR A 288 -5.15 5.01 0.53
CA THR A 288 -4.09 4.11 1.00
C THR A 288 -3.23 3.63 -0.16
N ARG A 289 -1.92 3.50 0.06
CA ARG A 289 -0.98 2.91 -0.90
C ARG A 289 -0.58 1.50 -0.46
N PHE A 290 -0.64 0.58 -1.40
CA PHE A 290 -0.18 -0.80 -1.30
C PHE A 290 1.09 -0.93 -2.13
N GLU A 291 2.21 -1.28 -1.50
CA GLU A 291 3.51 -1.19 -2.15
C GLU A 291 4.40 -2.39 -1.91
N ASN A 292 5.08 -2.86 -2.96
CA ASN A 292 6.00 -4.00 -2.87
C ASN A 292 5.33 -5.28 -2.33
N LEU A 293 4.05 -5.43 -2.67
CA LEU A 293 3.23 -6.60 -2.37
C LEU A 293 3.07 -7.47 -3.62
N GLY A 294 2.44 -8.63 -3.46
CA GLY A 294 2.15 -9.55 -4.54
C GLY A 294 3.36 -10.35 -4.99
N LYS A 295 3.39 -11.65 -4.66
CA LYS A 295 4.57 -12.51 -4.85
C LYS A 295 4.53 -13.19 -6.21
N ASN A 296 5.64 -13.10 -6.95
CA ASN A 296 5.76 -13.67 -8.29
C ASN A 296 5.54 -15.18 -8.28
N GLY A 297 4.79 -15.69 -9.25
CA GLY A 297 4.53 -17.13 -9.44
C GLY A 297 3.77 -17.80 -8.29
N GLN A 298 3.29 -17.07 -7.28
CA GLN A 298 2.53 -17.62 -6.16
C GLN A 298 1.07 -17.17 -6.23
N LEU A 299 0.18 -18.10 -6.61
CA LEU A 299 -1.26 -17.89 -6.66
C LEU A 299 -1.80 -17.45 -5.29
N GLY A 300 -2.78 -16.55 -5.28
CA GLY A 300 -3.44 -16.06 -4.06
C GLY A 300 -2.69 -14.96 -3.30
N ARG A 301 -1.41 -14.70 -3.60
CA ARG A 301 -0.61 -13.66 -2.92
C ARG A 301 -0.71 -12.34 -3.69
N TYR A 302 -1.74 -11.54 -3.41
CA TYR A 302 -2.00 -10.25 -4.07
C TYR A 302 -1.95 -9.03 -3.11
N PRO A 303 -1.71 -7.81 -3.61
CA PRO A 303 -1.75 -6.57 -2.83
C PRO A 303 -3.13 -6.21 -2.28
N VAL A 304 -4.21 -6.53 -3.00
CA VAL A 304 -5.60 -6.32 -2.59
C VAL A 304 -6.43 -7.51 -3.10
N HIS A 305 -6.84 -8.40 -2.20
CA HIS A 305 -7.53 -9.65 -2.56
C HIS A 305 -8.83 -9.81 -1.79
N PHE A 306 -9.96 -9.66 -2.47
CA PHE A 306 -11.25 -10.11 -1.97
C PHE A 306 -11.43 -11.58 -2.35
N HIS A 307 -11.51 -12.46 -1.35
CA HIS A 307 -11.48 -13.91 -1.54
C HIS A 307 -12.69 -14.59 -0.90
N LEU A 308 -13.65 -14.95 -1.74
CA LEU A 308 -14.81 -15.77 -1.41
C LEU A 308 -15.70 -15.14 -0.33
N ASN A 309 -16.08 -13.88 -0.50
CA ASN A 309 -16.90 -13.15 0.48
C ASN A 309 -18.41 -13.34 0.29
N GLY A 310 -18.86 -13.90 -0.84
CA GLY A 310 -20.27 -13.85 -1.25
C GLY A 310 -20.74 -12.40 -1.46
N ASP A 311 -22.01 -12.13 -1.15
CA ASP A 311 -22.61 -10.79 -1.16
C ASP A 311 -22.01 -9.84 -0.10
N ALA A 312 -22.24 -8.54 -0.28
CA ALA A 312 -21.81 -7.52 0.65
C ALA A 312 -22.32 -7.75 2.08
N PRO A 313 -21.52 -7.48 3.12
CA PRO A 313 -21.97 -7.56 4.51
C PRO A 313 -23.12 -6.58 4.78
N SER A 314 -23.87 -6.83 5.87
CA SER A 314 -24.97 -5.94 6.29
C SER A 314 -24.52 -4.51 6.61
N ALA A 315 -23.22 -4.30 6.87
CA ALA A 315 -22.61 -2.99 7.07
C ALA A 315 -22.48 -2.16 5.79
N GLY A 316 -22.79 -2.73 4.62
CA GLY A 316 -22.73 -2.07 3.32
C GLY A 316 -21.72 -2.71 2.38
N ARG A 317 -21.60 -2.14 1.18
CA ARG A 317 -20.68 -2.59 0.14
C ARG A 317 -19.23 -2.39 0.59
N ASN A 318 -18.43 -3.44 0.47
CA ASN A 318 -16.99 -3.33 0.67
C ASN A 318 -16.40 -2.42 -0.39
N SER A 319 -15.42 -1.59 -0.02
CA SER A 319 -14.86 -0.60 -0.95
C SER A 319 -13.38 -0.34 -0.77
N VAL A 320 -12.71 -0.16 -1.91
CA VAL A 320 -11.34 0.36 -2.03
C VAL A 320 -11.40 1.53 -2.98
N ARG A 321 -11.12 2.74 -2.48
CA ARG A 321 -11.37 3.99 -3.21
C ARG A 321 -10.16 4.92 -3.22
N ASN A 322 -9.81 5.45 -4.38
CA ASN A 322 -8.69 6.38 -4.54
C ASN A 322 -7.37 5.82 -3.99
N CYS A 323 -7.17 4.51 -3.99
CA CYS A 323 -5.96 3.86 -3.51
C CYS A 323 -4.92 3.72 -4.64
N VAL A 324 -3.70 3.37 -4.26
CA VAL A 324 -2.62 3.07 -5.21
C VAL A 324 -2.08 1.69 -4.90
N VAL A 325 -2.00 0.80 -5.88
CA VAL A 325 -1.13 -0.38 -5.82
C VAL A 325 0.06 -0.11 -6.73
N ALA A 326 1.26 -0.21 -6.18
CA ALA A 326 2.49 0.04 -6.93
C ALA A 326 3.51 -1.07 -6.74
N HIS A 327 4.27 -1.35 -7.79
CA HIS A 327 5.35 -2.31 -7.81
C HIS A 327 4.88 -3.66 -7.29
N SER A 328 3.98 -4.32 -8.00
CA SER A 328 3.54 -5.67 -7.66
C SER A 328 4.13 -6.71 -8.60
N GLN A 329 4.60 -7.84 -8.06
CA GLN A 329 5.04 -8.97 -8.88
C GLN A 329 3.91 -10.00 -9.05
N ASN A 330 2.67 -9.60 -8.79
CA ASN A 330 1.48 -10.37 -9.12
C ASN A 330 0.29 -9.42 -9.39
N ARG A 331 -0.88 -9.96 -9.69
CA ARG A 331 -2.12 -9.20 -9.95
C ARG A 331 -2.41 -8.22 -8.80
N SER A 332 -2.88 -7.00 -9.08
CA SER A 332 -3.03 -5.96 -8.05
C SER A 332 -4.35 -5.98 -7.29
N TYR A 333 -5.45 -5.64 -7.95
CA TYR A 333 -6.79 -5.63 -7.36
C TYR A 333 -7.54 -6.86 -7.85
N VAL A 334 -7.71 -7.83 -6.96
CA VAL A 334 -8.32 -9.13 -7.26
C VAL A 334 -9.65 -9.26 -6.54
N ILE A 335 -10.69 -9.56 -7.31
CA ILE A 335 -11.99 -9.99 -6.84
C ILE A 335 -12.16 -11.45 -7.24
N HIS A 336 -12.22 -12.34 -6.26
CA HIS A 336 -12.38 -13.77 -6.46
C HIS A 336 -13.61 -14.23 -5.68
N GLY A 337 -14.63 -14.75 -6.39
CA GLY A 337 -15.82 -15.33 -5.76
C GLY A 337 -16.62 -14.38 -4.88
N THR A 338 -16.53 -13.07 -5.16
CA THR A 338 -17.02 -12.00 -4.29
C THR A 338 -17.91 -11.04 -5.09
N ASN A 339 -19.06 -10.68 -4.52
CA ASN A 339 -20.03 -9.76 -5.11
C ASN A 339 -19.99 -8.39 -4.42
N ASP A 340 -20.59 -7.40 -5.06
CA ASP A 340 -20.89 -6.09 -4.47
C ASP A 340 -19.70 -5.30 -3.88
N VAL A 341 -18.52 -5.42 -4.50
CA VAL A 341 -17.33 -4.63 -4.16
C VAL A 341 -17.22 -3.39 -5.04
N ASP A 342 -16.85 -2.27 -4.43
CA ASP A 342 -16.53 -1.02 -5.12
C ASP A 342 -15.01 -0.83 -5.24
N LEU A 343 -14.49 -0.90 -6.46
CA LEU A 343 -13.16 -0.43 -6.81
C LEU A 343 -13.31 0.87 -7.60
N VAL A 344 -13.11 2.02 -6.94
CA VAL A 344 -13.37 3.34 -7.55
C VAL A 344 -12.17 4.26 -7.44
N GLY A 345 -11.75 4.87 -8.55
CA GLY A 345 -10.69 5.88 -8.53
C GLY A 345 -9.29 5.33 -8.21
N ASN A 346 -9.11 4.02 -8.22
CA ASN A 346 -7.86 3.38 -7.83
C ASN A 346 -6.82 3.42 -8.94
N ILE A 347 -5.55 3.44 -8.56
CA ILE A 347 -4.41 3.45 -9.47
C ILE A 347 -3.61 2.16 -9.29
N ALA A 348 -3.15 1.59 -10.40
CA ALA A 348 -2.30 0.41 -10.46
C ALA A 348 -1.07 0.71 -11.34
N TYR A 349 0.13 0.65 -10.77
CA TYR A 349 1.39 0.98 -11.46
C TYR A 349 2.46 -0.11 -11.28
N ASP A 350 3.15 -0.47 -12.36
CA ASP A 350 4.21 -1.50 -12.37
C ASP A 350 3.72 -2.82 -11.76
N ILE A 351 2.78 -3.44 -12.47
CA ILE A 351 2.07 -4.65 -12.02
C ILE A 351 2.41 -5.80 -12.94
N VAL A 352 2.83 -6.94 -12.39
CA VAL A 352 2.90 -8.20 -13.15
C VAL A 352 1.51 -8.81 -13.26
N GLY A 353 1.13 -9.23 -14.46
CA GLY A 353 -0.17 -9.85 -14.71
C GLY A 353 -1.26 -8.82 -14.96
N HIS A 354 -2.26 -8.73 -14.08
CA HIS A 354 -3.46 -7.92 -14.29
C HIS A 354 -3.61 -6.82 -13.24
N SER A 355 -3.90 -5.60 -13.67
CA SER A 355 -4.14 -4.47 -12.77
C SER A 355 -5.45 -4.64 -11.98
N PHE A 356 -6.52 -5.01 -12.67
CA PHE A 356 -7.84 -5.28 -12.11
C PHE A 356 -8.27 -6.63 -12.66
N TYR A 357 -8.61 -7.57 -11.78
CA TYR A 357 -8.82 -8.97 -12.13
C TYR A 357 -10.04 -9.54 -11.40
N LEU A 358 -10.93 -10.15 -12.18
CA LEU A 358 -12.02 -10.99 -11.69
C LEU A 358 -11.64 -12.44 -12.04
N GLU A 359 -11.78 -13.36 -11.09
CA GLU A 359 -11.21 -14.70 -11.22
C GLU A 359 -12.16 -15.70 -11.88
N ASP A 360 -13.43 -15.75 -11.46
CA ASP A 360 -14.33 -16.84 -11.86
C ASP A 360 -15.30 -16.45 -12.98
N GLY A 361 -15.53 -15.15 -13.19
CA GLY A 361 -16.54 -14.63 -14.10
C GLY A 361 -17.98 -14.79 -13.59
N THR A 362 -18.14 -15.18 -12.32
CA THR A 362 -19.44 -15.33 -11.66
C THR A 362 -19.69 -14.27 -10.60
N GLU A 363 -18.72 -13.39 -10.39
CA GLU A 363 -18.82 -12.25 -9.49
C GLU A 363 -19.78 -11.18 -10.05
N THR A 364 -20.80 -10.81 -9.28
CA THR A 364 -21.88 -9.90 -9.70
C THR A 364 -21.95 -8.65 -8.84
N GLY A 365 -22.60 -7.60 -9.38
CA GLY A 365 -22.85 -6.36 -8.64
C GLY A 365 -21.60 -5.52 -8.33
N ASN A 366 -20.40 -5.92 -8.74
CA ASN A 366 -19.16 -5.16 -8.52
C ASN A 366 -19.13 -3.87 -9.34
N LEU A 367 -18.71 -2.76 -8.72
CA LEU A 367 -18.50 -1.47 -9.38
C LEU A 367 -17.01 -1.25 -9.60
N ILE A 368 -16.58 -1.15 -10.86
CA ILE A 368 -15.19 -0.90 -11.24
C ILE A 368 -15.17 0.37 -12.08
N GLU A 369 -14.98 1.52 -11.45
CA GLU A 369 -15.20 2.84 -12.06
C GLU A 369 -14.02 3.79 -11.86
N GLY A 370 -13.63 4.51 -12.93
CA GLY A 370 -12.63 5.57 -12.83
C GLY A 370 -11.26 5.09 -12.34
N ASN A 371 -10.92 3.80 -12.52
CA ASN A 371 -9.63 3.27 -12.15
C ASN A 371 -8.60 3.47 -13.29
N LEU A 372 -7.33 3.60 -12.93
CA LEU A 372 -6.23 3.84 -13.86
C LEU A 372 -5.16 2.76 -13.69
N GLY A 373 -4.84 2.04 -14.76
CA GLY A 373 -3.76 1.05 -14.80
C GLY A 373 -2.71 1.42 -15.84
N PHE A 374 -1.43 1.42 -15.47
CA PHE A 374 -0.32 1.67 -16.40
C PHE A 374 0.97 0.97 -15.97
N GLY A 375 1.84 0.68 -16.93
CA GLY A 375 3.07 -0.06 -16.66
C GLY A 375 2.85 -1.54 -16.33
N THR A 376 1.74 -2.12 -16.76
CA THR A 376 1.46 -3.55 -16.55
C THR A 376 2.38 -4.41 -17.43
N ARG A 377 3.01 -5.41 -16.81
CA ARG A 377 3.96 -6.33 -17.42
C ARG A 377 3.37 -7.72 -17.54
N ALA A 378 3.83 -8.48 -18.52
CA ALA A 378 3.52 -9.90 -18.62
C ALA A 378 3.94 -10.63 -17.34
N GLY A 379 3.14 -11.61 -16.92
CA GLY A 379 3.33 -12.40 -15.72
C GLY A 379 3.24 -13.88 -15.94
#